data_AF-A0A7K2NV15-F1
#
_entry.id   AF-A0A7K2NV15-F1
#
_cell.length_a   1.000
_cell.length_b   1.000
_cell.length_c   1.000
_cell.angle_alpha   90.00
_cell.angle_beta   90.00
_cell.angle_gamma   90.00
#
_symmetry.space_group_name_H-M   'P 1'
#
loop_
_entity.id
_entity.type
_entity.pdbx_description
1 polymer ?
#
loop_
_entity_poly.entity_id
_entity_poly.type
_entity_poly.pdbx_seq_one_letter_code
_entity_poly.pdbx_strand_id
1 'polypeptide(L)'
;MRRTKGDQMNAAAQIRRTHAAAQRVTKALAYRARSGAVIVAVEAGHLVRTGDILERLGAADLKDGYQSWYGRHVKKAHIAATGSEPARCWVRHRTTGKWIHVHVYRPFDMALYIGLVTYKQTKHLAQPNLFQAAYTEAA
;
A
#
# COMPACT_ATOMS: atom_id res chain seq x y z
N MET A 1 -20.11 -7.65 29.78
CA MET A 1 -21.15 -6.84 29.09
C MET A 1 -21.32 -7.38 27.65
N ARG A 2 -22.38 -8.16 27.36
CA ARG A 2 -22.63 -8.74 26.02
C ARG A 2 -23.33 -7.68 25.14
N ARG A 3 -22.68 -7.19 24.09
CA ARG A 3 -23.36 -6.41 23.04
C ARG A 3 -24.36 -7.32 22.33
N THR A 4 -25.61 -6.87 22.20
CA THR A 4 -26.64 -7.65 21.51
C THR A 4 -26.46 -7.54 19.99
N LYS A 5 -26.96 -8.53 19.24
CA LYS A 5 -26.87 -8.58 17.77
C LYS A 5 -27.51 -7.35 17.10
N GLY A 6 -28.52 -6.74 17.75
CA GLY A 6 -29.17 -5.49 17.31
C GLY A 6 -28.27 -4.25 17.41
N ASP A 7 -27.46 -4.13 18.46
CA ASP A 7 -26.51 -3.02 18.62
C ASP A 7 -25.42 -3.03 17.54
N GLN A 8 -24.95 -4.24 17.17
CA GLN A 8 -23.95 -4.41 16.12
C GLN A 8 -24.50 -4.07 14.72
N MET A 9 -25.75 -4.44 14.43
CA MET A 9 -26.41 -4.09 13.16
C MET A 9 -26.59 -2.58 13.00
N ASN A 10 -26.93 -1.87 14.09
CA ASN A 10 -27.15 -0.43 14.05
C ASN A 10 -25.83 0.35 13.86
N ALA A 11 -24.76 -0.08 14.53
CA ALA A 11 -23.42 0.47 14.33
C ALA A 11 -22.92 0.25 12.88
N ALA A 12 -23.11 -0.94 12.31
CA ALA A 12 -22.72 -1.21 10.92
C ALA A 12 -23.51 -0.36 9.90
N ALA A 13 -24.81 -0.12 10.15
CA ALA A 13 -25.62 0.78 9.33
C ALA A 13 -25.17 2.24 9.45
N GLN A 14 -24.78 2.69 10.64
CA GLN A 14 -24.25 4.03 10.86
C GLN A 14 -22.90 4.24 10.17
N ILE A 15 -21.97 3.28 10.29
CA ILE A 15 -20.66 3.33 9.61
C ILE A 15 -20.85 3.41 8.09
N ARG A 16 -21.74 2.60 7.51
CA ARG A 16 -22.04 2.64 6.06
C ARG A 16 -22.57 4.01 5.63
N ARG A 17 -23.49 4.61 6.40
CA ARG A 17 -24.03 5.95 6.11
C ARG A 17 -22.94 7.03 6.17
N THR A 18 -22.08 6.99 7.20
CA THR A 18 -20.96 7.92 7.32
C THR A 18 -19.98 7.79 6.15
N HIS A 19 -19.64 6.56 5.73
CA HIS A 19 -18.80 6.34 4.55
C HIS A 19 -19.43 6.87 3.26
N ALA A 20 -20.74 6.64 3.06
CA ALA A 20 -21.46 7.13 1.89
C ALA A 20 -21.50 8.67 1.85
N ALA A 21 -21.68 9.33 3.01
CA ALA A 21 -21.64 10.78 3.11
C ALA A 21 -20.23 11.34 2.83
N ALA A 22 -19.19 10.73 3.43
CA ALA A 22 -17.79 11.10 3.25
C ALA A 22 -17.35 11.07 1.77
N GLN A 23 -17.91 10.15 0.98
CA GLN A 23 -17.66 10.04 -0.46
C GLN A 23 -18.15 11.23 -1.29
N ARG A 24 -19.02 12.09 -0.74
CA ARG A 24 -19.65 13.22 -1.46
C ARG A 24 -19.08 14.60 -1.10
N VAL A 25 -18.22 14.70 -0.08
CA VAL A 25 -17.76 16.00 0.43
C VAL A 25 -16.57 16.55 -0.38
N THR A 26 -15.45 15.82 -0.39
CA THR A 26 -14.26 16.21 -1.14
C THR A 26 -13.67 14.99 -1.85
N LYS A 27 -12.93 15.24 -2.94
CA LYS A 27 -12.24 14.18 -3.68
C LYS A 27 -11.27 13.41 -2.77
N ALA A 28 -10.56 14.10 -1.89
CA ALA A 28 -9.62 13.49 -0.95
C ALA A 28 -10.33 12.61 0.08
N LEU A 29 -11.40 13.10 0.69
CA LEU A 29 -12.17 12.33 1.66
C LEU A 29 -12.82 11.10 0.99
N ALA A 30 -13.29 11.24 -0.24
CA ALA A 30 -13.87 10.14 -1.00
C ALA A 30 -12.87 9.01 -1.26
N TYR A 31 -11.64 9.31 -1.67
CA TYR A 31 -10.63 8.29 -1.92
C TYR A 31 -10.09 7.63 -0.63
N ARG A 32 -10.00 8.39 0.47
CA ARG A 32 -9.70 7.82 1.79
C ARG A 32 -10.82 6.88 2.24
N ALA A 33 -12.08 7.30 2.11
CA ALA A 33 -13.24 6.47 2.43
C ALA A 33 -13.35 5.19 1.58
N ARG A 34 -12.96 5.25 0.30
CA ARG A 34 -12.87 4.07 -0.59
C ARG A 34 -11.76 3.09 -0.18
N SER A 35 -10.64 3.60 0.33
CA SER A 35 -9.53 2.77 0.80
C SER A 35 -9.81 2.10 2.15
N GLY A 36 -10.72 2.66 2.95
CA GLY A 36 -11.18 2.06 4.20
C GLY A 36 -10.04 1.77 5.18
N ALA A 37 -10.03 0.58 5.79
CA ALA A 37 -8.99 0.19 6.75
C ALA A 37 -7.59 0.10 6.12
N VAL A 38 -7.47 -0.07 4.79
CA VAL A 38 -6.18 -0.21 4.12
C VAL A 38 -5.37 1.08 4.22
N ILE A 39 -6.00 2.27 4.06
CA ILE A 39 -5.25 3.53 4.18
C ILE A 39 -4.78 3.76 5.62
N VAL A 40 -5.58 3.36 6.61
CA VAL A 40 -5.18 3.42 8.03
C VAL A 40 -3.96 2.54 8.30
N ALA A 41 -3.95 1.32 7.76
CA ALA A 41 -2.80 0.41 7.88
C ALA A 41 -1.55 0.94 7.15
N VAL A 42 -1.72 1.65 6.04
CA VAL A 42 -0.60 2.32 5.35
C VAL A 42 -0.04 3.47 6.19
N GLU A 43 -0.91 4.31 6.76
CA GLU A 43 -0.50 5.45 7.59
C GLU A 43 0.14 5.01 8.90
N ALA A 44 -0.28 3.87 9.45
CA ALA A 44 0.34 3.24 10.61
C ALA A 44 1.63 2.46 10.28
N GLY A 45 2.06 2.41 9.01
CA GLY A 45 3.26 1.69 8.59
C GLY A 45 3.15 0.16 8.56
N HIS A 46 1.97 -0.40 8.84
CA HIS A 46 1.70 -1.84 8.74
C HIS A 46 1.64 -2.33 7.30
N LEU A 47 1.32 -1.43 6.36
CA LEU A 47 1.38 -1.67 4.92
C LEU A 47 2.21 -0.58 4.24
N VAL A 48 2.88 -0.94 3.15
CA VAL A 48 3.78 -0.07 2.41
C VAL A 48 3.50 -0.13 0.91
N ARG A 49 3.76 0.97 0.22
CA ARG A 49 3.74 1.02 -1.24
C ARG A 49 5.11 0.68 -1.79
N THR A 50 5.17 0.23 -3.03
CA THR A 50 6.44 -0.01 -3.72
C THR A 50 7.30 1.25 -3.83
N GLY A 51 6.69 2.42 -3.96
CA GLY A 51 7.41 3.70 -3.94
C GLY A 51 8.07 4.01 -2.59
N ASP A 52 7.45 3.62 -1.48
CA ASP A 52 8.02 3.86 -0.14
C ASP A 52 9.28 3.01 0.07
N ILE A 53 9.31 1.81 -0.49
CA ILE A 53 10.48 0.93 -0.50
C ILE A 53 11.63 1.56 -1.29
N LEU A 54 11.35 2.02 -2.51
CA LEU A 54 12.37 2.64 -3.35
C LEU A 54 12.92 3.91 -2.70
N GLU A 55 12.08 4.72 -2.07
CA GLU A 55 12.49 5.91 -1.33
C GLU A 55 13.46 5.56 -0.18
N ARG A 56 13.12 4.57 0.64
CA ARG A 56 13.99 4.12 1.75
C ARG A 56 15.31 3.52 1.29
N LEU A 57 15.32 2.90 0.11
CA LEU A 57 16.53 2.36 -0.51
C LEU A 57 17.34 3.41 -1.29
N GLY A 58 16.96 4.70 -1.21
CA GLY A 58 17.67 5.80 -1.87
C GLY A 58 17.43 5.90 -3.38
N ALA A 59 16.37 5.29 -3.89
CA ALA A 59 16.02 5.21 -5.31
C ALA A 59 14.72 5.98 -5.66
N ALA A 60 14.42 7.04 -4.91
CA ALA A 60 13.25 7.90 -5.13
C ALA A 60 13.32 8.68 -6.46
N ASP A 61 14.52 8.86 -6.99
CA ASP A 61 14.85 9.59 -8.22
C ASP A 61 14.62 8.76 -9.50
N LEU A 62 14.35 7.46 -9.37
CA LEU A 62 13.95 6.63 -10.50
C LEU A 62 12.74 7.25 -11.22
N LYS A 63 12.79 7.27 -12.55
CA LYS A 63 11.67 7.74 -13.38
C LYS A 63 10.37 7.01 -13.01
N ASP A 64 9.24 7.71 -13.00
CA ASP A 64 7.91 7.16 -12.66
C ASP A 64 7.58 5.85 -13.40
N GLY A 65 7.98 5.76 -14.67
CA GLY A 65 7.83 4.55 -15.48
C GLY A 65 8.61 3.36 -14.89
N TYR A 66 9.84 3.56 -14.43
CA TYR A 66 10.66 2.51 -13.81
C TYR A 66 10.11 2.09 -12.44
N GLN A 67 9.66 3.04 -11.63
CA GLN A 67 8.98 2.72 -10.36
C GLN A 67 7.71 1.88 -10.60
N SER A 68 6.96 2.21 -11.66
CA SER A 68 5.76 1.45 -12.06
C SER A 68 6.11 0.03 -12.52
N TRP A 69 7.21 -0.16 -13.25
CA TRP A 69 7.70 -1.48 -13.65
C TRP A 69 8.14 -2.31 -12.46
N TYR A 70 8.88 -1.74 -11.51
CA TYR A 70 9.20 -2.40 -10.24
C TYR A 70 7.93 -2.93 -9.55
N GLY A 71 6.89 -2.10 -9.44
CA GLY A 71 5.62 -2.51 -8.85
C GLY A 71 4.93 -3.68 -9.59
N ARG A 72 5.11 -3.82 -10.91
CA ARG A 72 4.62 -4.98 -11.67
C ARG A 72 5.36 -6.27 -11.32
N HIS A 73 6.69 -6.19 -11.14
CA HIS A 73 7.49 -7.35 -10.71
C HIS A 73 7.08 -7.82 -9.32
N VAL A 74 6.90 -6.89 -8.37
CA VAL A 74 6.40 -7.19 -7.02
C VAL A 74 5.01 -7.84 -7.07
N LYS A 75 4.06 -7.26 -7.83
CA LYS A 75 2.71 -7.83 -7.97
C LYS A 75 2.78 -9.27 -8.48
N LYS A 76 3.59 -9.53 -9.51
CA LYS A 76 3.77 -10.87 -10.07
C LYS A 76 4.31 -11.84 -9.04
N ALA A 77 5.32 -11.44 -8.27
CA ALA A 77 5.90 -12.26 -7.21
C ALA A 77 4.90 -12.56 -6.09
N HIS A 78 4.10 -11.56 -5.67
CA HIS A 78 3.08 -11.74 -4.64
C HIS A 78 1.98 -12.71 -5.08
N ILE A 79 1.49 -12.58 -6.32
CA ILE A 79 0.48 -13.50 -6.87
C ILE A 79 1.05 -14.92 -6.96
N ALA A 80 2.30 -15.08 -7.39
CA ALA A 80 2.95 -16.39 -7.44
C ALA A 80 3.07 -17.04 -6.05
N ALA A 81 3.32 -16.25 -5.00
CA ALA A 81 3.48 -16.76 -3.64
C ALA A 81 2.16 -17.03 -2.92
N THR A 82 1.13 -16.23 -3.16
CA THR A 82 -0.12 -16.26 -2.37
C THR A 82 -1.35 -16.78 -3.13
N GLY A 83 -1.27 -16.84 -4.47
CA GLY A 83 -2.42 -17.12 -5.34
C GLY A 83 -3.44 -15.99 -5.43
N SER A 84 -3.18 -14.80 -4.84
CA SER A 84 -4.15 -13.70 -4.75
C SER A 84 -3.55 -12.34 -5.14
N GLU A 85 -4.41 -11.39 -5.52
CA GLU A 85 -3.95 -10.01 -5.75
C GLU A 85 -3.62 -9.31 -4.41
N PRO A 86 -2.55 -8.49 -4.37
CA PRO A 86 -2.29 -7.65 -3.20
C PRO A 86 -3.43 -6.68 -2.94
N ALA A 87 -3.58 -6.28 -1.67
CA ALA A 87 -4.49 -5.19 -1.31
C ALA A 87 -4.12 -3.89 -2.05
N ARG A 88 -5.12 -3.04 -2.25
CA ARG A 88 -4.96 -1.77 -2.96
C ARG A 88 -5.52 -0.61 -2.14
N CYS A 89 -4.90 0.57 -2.29
CA CYS A 89 -5.43 1.81 -1.72
C CYS A 89 -5.26 2.99 -2.68
N TRP A 90 -6.12 3.99 -2.54
CA TRP A 90 -6.02 5.23 -3.28
C TRP A 90 -5.07 6.18 -2.59
N VAL A 91 -4.09 6.66 -3.33
CA VAL A 91 -3.12 7.65 -2.85
C VAL A 91 -2.98 8.80 -3.83
N ARG A 92 -2.59 9.96 -3.31
CA ARG A 92 -2.25 11.10 -4.14
C ARG A 92 -0.80 10.96 -4.60
N HIS A 93 -0.60 10.93 -5.91
CA HIS A 93 0.72 10.92 -6.52
C HIS A 93 1.48 12.19 -6.13
N ARG A 94 2.74 12.06 -5.68
CA ARG A 94 3.49 13.18 -5.11
C ARG A 94 3.79 14.27 -6.15
N THR A 95 4.22 13.86 -7.35
CA THR A 95 4.60 14.80 -8.43
C THR A 95 3.37 15.33 -9.21
N THR A 96 2.56 14.43 -9.77
CA THR A 96 1.40 14.81 -10.61
C THR A 96 0.17 15.27 -9.83
N GLY A 97 0.11 15.05 -8.51
CA GLY A 97 -1.05 15.36 -7.68
C GLY A 97 -2.31 14.53 -7.98
N LYS A 98 -2.26 13.61 -8.96
CA LYS A 98 -3.37 12.75 -9.37
C LYS A 98 -3.62 11.65 -8.34
N TRP A 99 -4.88 11.26 -8.19
CA TRP A 99 -5.24 10.11 -7.37
C TRP A 99 -5.03 8.83 -8.17
N ILE A 100 -4.27 7.90 -7.61
CA ILE A 100 -3.95 6.62 -8.23
C ILE A 100 -4.24 5.48 -7.26
N HIS A 101 -4.60 4.32 -7.81
CA HIS A 101 -4.90 3.12 -7.05
C HIS A 101 -3.66 2.22 -7.08
N VAL A 102 -2.98 2.08 -5.94
CA VAL A 102 -1.69 1.39 -5.83
C VAL A 102 -1.83 0.11 -5.02
N HIS A 103 -1.01 -0.89 -5.35
CA HIS A 103 -0.87 -2.09 -4.52
C HIS A 103 -0.04 -1.77 -3.28
N VAL A 104 -0.41 -2.42 -2.17
CA VAL A 104 0.29 -2.30 -0.89
C VAL A 104 0.62 -3.68 -0.33
N TYR A 105 1.70 -3.73 0.42
CA TYR A 105 2.33 -4.96 0.87
C TYR A 105 2.71 -4.84 2.35
N ARG A 106 2.94 -5.97 3.02
CA ARG A 106 3.61 -5.92 4.32
C ARG A 106 5.06 -5.46 4.12
N PRO A 107 5.64 -4.67 5.04
CA PRO A 107 7.04 -4.23 5.01
C PRO A 107 8.07 -5.31 4.60
N PHE A 108 7.91 -6.53 5.11
CA PHE A 108 8.81 -7.66 4.87
C PHE A 108 8.21 -8.72 3.94
N ASP A 109 7.25 -8.35 3.08
CA ASP A 109 6.75 -9.27 2.06
C ASP A 109 7.88 -9.61 1.09
N MET A 110 8.21 -10.90 0.97
CA MET A 110 9.27 -11.40 0.10
C MET A 110 9.08 -10.98 -1.37
N ALA A 111 7.84 -10.72 -1.79
CA ALA A 111 7.55 -10.20 -3.12
C ALA A 111 8.26 -8.86 -3.42
N LEU A 112 8.47 -8.03 -2.40
CA LEU A 112 9.20 -6.77 -2.52
C LEU A 112 10.66 -7.03 -2.88
N TYR A 113 11.32 -7.92 -2.14
CA TYR A 113 12.69 -8.31 -2.41
C TYR A 113 12.84 -8.99 -3.77
N ILE A 114 11.96 -9.93 -4.12
CA ILE A 114 11.95 -10.60 -5.44
C ILE A 114 11.77 -9.56 -6.57
N GLY A 115 10.92 -8.56 -6.35
CA GLY A 115 10.77 -7.44 -7.27
C GLY A 115 12.09 -6.71 -7.54
N LEU A 116 12.87 -6.45 -6.50
CA LEU A 116 14.18 -5.79 -6.62
C LEU A 116 15.13 -6.65 -7.44
N VAL A 117 15.26 -7.94 -7.09
CA VAL A 117 16.20 -8.89 -7.72
C VAL A 117 15.88 -9.11 -9.20
N THR A 118 14.60 -9.20 -9.56
CA THR A 118 14.17 -9.58 -10.91
C THR A 118 14.09 -8.40 -11.88
N TYR A 119 13.99 -7.17 -11.39
CA TYR A 119 13.90 -5.99 -12.25
C TYR A 119 15.27 -5.33 -12.43
N LYS A 120 15.73 -5.24 -13.69
CA LYS A 120 17.08 -4.76 -14.02
C LYS A 120 17.42 -3.38 -13.45
N GLN A 121 16.45 -2.47 -13.36
CA GLN A 121 16.70 -1.10 -12.85
C GLN A 121 16.79 -1.04 -11.33
N THR A 122 16.42 -2.10 -10.61
CA THR A 122 16.44 -2.14 -9.13
C THR A 122 17.32 -3.27 -8.60
N LYS A 123 17.86 -4.14 -9.46
CA LYS A 123 18.67 -5.29 -9.05
C LYS A 123 19.89 -4.90 -8.21
N HIS A 124 20.50 -3.74 -8.48
CA HIS A 124 21.63 -3.22 -7.71
C HIS A 124 21.25 -2.85 -6.26
N LEU A 125 19.96 -2.62 -5.98
CA LEU A 125 19.42 -2.34 -4.65
C LEU A 125 19.11 -3.61 -3.86
N ALA A 126 19.16 -4.79 -4.48
CA ALA A 126 18.74 -6.06 -3.89
C ALA A 126 19.78 -6.66 -2.91
N GLN A 127 20.36 -5.83 -2.06
CA GLN A 127 21.29 -6.26 -1.02
C GLN A 127 20.49 -6.65 0.23
N PRO A 128 20.59 -7.90 0.73
CA PRO A 128 19.76 -8.37 1.85
C PRO A 128 19.85 -7.50 3.11
N ASN A 129 21.03 -6.99 3.42
CA ASN A 129 21.30 -6.08 4.54
C ASN A 129 20.57 -4.74 4.38
N LEU A 130 20.55 -4.15 3.17
CA LEU A 130 19.83 -2.90 2.91
C LEU A 130 18.31 -3.08 3.01
N PHE A 131 17.80 -4.20 2.50
CA PHE A 131 16.37 -4.50 2.55
C PHE A 131 15.89 -4.70 4.00
N GLN A 132 16.68 -5.41 4.83
CA GLN A 132 16.37 -5.59 6.24
C GLN A 132 16.47 -4.27 7.03
N ALA A 133 17.51 -3.46 6.78
CA ALA A 133 17.72 -2.18 7.46
C ALA A 133 16.57 -1.18 7.22
N ALA A 134 16.02 -1.14 6.01
CA ALA A 134 14.92 -0.24 5.62
C ALA A 134 13.64 -0.36 6.49
N TYR A 135 13.51 -1.43 7.29
CA TYR A 135 12.34 -1.68 8.14
C TYR A 135 12.67 -2.14 9.57
N THR A 136 13.94 -2.25 9.93
CA THR A 136 14.33 -2.59 11.31
C THR A 136 14.45 -1.33 12.20
N GLU A 137 14.65 -0.14 11.61
CA GLU A 137 14.70 1.15 12.34
C GLU A 137 13.31 1.77 12.64
N ALA A 138 12.21 1.05 12.38
CA ALA A 138 10.85 1.54 12.56
C ALA A 138 10.03 0.76 13.61
N ALA A 139 10.69 -0.02 14.47
CA ALA A 139 10.09 -0.81 15.55
C ALA A 139 10.45 -0.23 16.92
#